data_AF-A0A2D0QE97-F1
#
_entry.id   AF-A0A2D0QE97-F1
#
_cell.length_a   1.000
_cell.length_b   1.000
_cell.length_c   1.000
_cell.angle_alpha   90.00
_cell.angle_beta   90.00
_cell.angle_gamma   90.00
#
_symmetry.space_group_name_H-M   'P 1'
#
loop_
_entity.id
_entity.type
_entity.pdbx_description
1 polymer ?
#
loop_
_entity_poly.entity_id
_entity_poly.type
_entity_poly.pdbx_seq_one_letter_code
_entity_poly.pdbx_strand_id
1 'polypeptide(L)'
;MAAVFFTLLLLLPLPPYISSRPFAKTPVTIGVDKNVVHQNGGSITVNQSSNNDIQSSNAVGHKERELDQNTINVHPNIQNGHEVYTYPRKTGQKIQNNSGTEQTSSETSQNNGKLAHHLPDIIIIGVRKGGTRALLEMLSLHDTIATAQSEVHFFDSDAHYQQGLEWYTSQMPLARPDQLTVEKTPAYFTSVDAPERILHMNPSIRLLLIVRDPVDRVLSDYTQVLHNQLQKHKVPQRIEDLLLRDGELNLNYKAVNRSVYHPHMQRWLRVFPHDSFHIVDGDMLIRDPLAEMKKVEHFLHLNPQITEENFYFNRTKGFYCLKEQGHERCLHESKGRTHPNVAPEILQKLCEYFQEPNRKFFELVGRKFDWK
;
A
#
# COMPACT_ATOMS: atom_id res chain seq x y z
N MET A 1 -15.70 -42.48 53.52
CA MET A 1 -15.17 -43.81 53.14
C MET A 1 -15.30 -43.91 51.63
N ALA A 2 -14.22 -43.64 50.89
CA ALA A 2 -13.25 -44.64 50.39
C ALA A 2 -13.88 -45.49 49.25
N ALA A 3 -13.57 -45.14 48.00
CA ALA A 3 -12.61 -45.84 47.11
C ALA A 3 -13.38 -46.89 46.26
N VAL A 4 -13.11 -47.21 44.98
CA VAL A 4 -11.91 -47.40 44.16
C VAL A 4 -12.36 -47.43 42.66
N PHE A 5 -11.40 -47.32 41.73
CA PHE A 5 -11.40 -47.71 40.30
C PHE A 5 -11.73 -46.59 39.28
N PHE A 6 -10.97 -46.34 38.19
CA PHE A 6 -9.93 -47.10 37.51
C PHE A 6 -8.99 -46.13 36.75
N THR A 7 -7.69 -46.32 36.92
CA THR A 7 -6.57 -45.77 36.14
C THR A 7 -6.46 -46.46 34.78
N LEU A 8 -6.56 -45.73 33.64
CA LEU A 8 -5.84 -46.04 32.38
C LEU A 8 -6.12 -44.97 31.31
N LEU A 9 -5.11 -44.16 30.94
CA LEU A 9 -4.74 -43.78 29.57
C LEU A 9 -3.65 -42.69 29.60
N LEU A 10 -2.40 -43.11 29.77
CA LEU A 10 -1.21 -42.38 29.34
C LEU A 10 -0.53 -43.31 28.35
N LEU A 11 -0.41 -42.87 27.09
CA LEU A 11 0.57 -43.26 26.05
C LEU A 11 -0.03 -42.98 24.67
N LEU A 12 0.07 -41.73 24.22
CA LEU A 12 0.11 -41.41 22.79
C LEU A 12 1.45 -40.73 22.50
N PRO A 13 2.19 -41.17 21.47
CA PRO A 13 3.52 -40.64 21.17
C PRO A 13 3.41 -39.22 20.58
N LEU A 14 4.28 -38.33 21.09
CA LEU A 14 4.50 -37.00 20.51
C LEU A 14 5.09 -37.14 19.09
N PRO A 15 4.70 -36.29 18.12
CA PRO A 15 5.26 -36.31 16.78
C PRO A 15 6.75 -35.86 16.80
N PRO A 16 7.60 -36.42 15.92
CA PRO A 16 9.02 -36.15 15.94
C PRO A 16 9.35 -34.71 15.50
N TYR A 17 10.22 -34.11 16.30
CA TYR A 17 10.90 -32.84 16.11
C TYR A 17 11.66 -32.81 14.77
N ILE A 18 11.29 -31.92 13.85
CA ILE A 18 12.01 -31.74 12.58
C ILE A 18 13.29 -30.94 12.86
N SER A 19 14.40 -31.67 12.97
CA SER A 19 15.76 -31.13 12.99
C SER A 19 16.13 -30.57 11.61
N SER A 20 16.40 -29.27 11.54
CA SER A 20 17.04 -28.62 10.40
C SER A 20 18.44 -29.19 10.16
N ARG A 21 18.64 -29.86 9.01
CA ARG A 21 19.97 -30.16 8.46
C ARG A 21 20.23 -29.32 7.20
N PRO A 22 21.49 -28.95 6.94
CA PRO A 22 21.84 -27.94 5.95
C PRO A 22 21.77 -28.50 4.53
N PHE A 23 21.26 -27.69 3.60
CA PHE A 23 21.23 -28.02 2.17
C PHE A 23 22.66 -28.15 1.62
N ALA A 24 22.95 -29.32 1.05
CA ALA A 24 24.13 -29.58 0.26
C ALA A 24 24.08 -28.78 -1.06
N LYS A 25 25.16 -28.07 -1.35
CA LYS A 25 25.39 -27.37 -2.63
C LYS A 25 25.75 -28.39 -3.71
N THR A 26 24.93 -28.52 -4.74
CA THR A 26 25.36 -29.07 -6.03
C THR A 26 25.66 -27.90 -6.99
N PRO A 27 26.86 -27.81 -7.56
CA PRO A 27 27.16 -26.78 -8.56
C PRO A 27 26.58 -27.19 -9.92
N VAL A 28 25.78 -26.31 -10.52
CA VAL A 28 25.38 -26.41 -11.92
C VAL A 28 26.42 -25.67 -12.75
N THR A 29 27.17 -26.42 -13.55
CA THR A 29 28.13 -25.91 -14.53
C THR A 29 27.36 -25.40 -15.75
N ILE A 30 27.34 -24.08 -15.96
CA ILE A 30 26.89 -23.50 -17.24
C ILE A 30 28.10 -23.42 -18.16
N GLY A 31 28.06 -24.19 -19.24
CA GLY A 31 29.05 -24.15 -20.30
C GLY A 31 29.06 -22.80 -21.00
N VAL A 32 30.23 -22.19 -21.09
CA VAL A 32 30.49 -20.99 -21.88
C VAL A 32 30.82 -21.45 -23.30
N ASP A 33 29.92 -21.20 -24.25
CA ASP A 33 30.25 -21.35 -25.66
C ASP A 33 31.03 -20.13 -26.13
N LYS A 34 32.24 -20.39 -26.64
CA LYS A 34 33.14 -19.42 -27.25
C LYS A 34 32.94 -19.45 -28.77
N ASN A 35 33.12 -18.26 -29.36
CA ASN A 35 33.29 -17.96 -30.79
C ASN A 35 32.01 -17.70 -31.58
N VAL A 36 31.81 -16.44 -31.99
CA VAL A 36 31.96 -16.04 -33.40
C VAL A 36 32.47 -14.60 -33.43
N VAL A 37 33.66 -14.44 -34.02
CA VAL A 37 34.24 -13.18 -34.48
C VAL A 37 33.63 -12.87 -35.84
N HIS A 38 33.10 -11.66 -36.02
CA HIS A 38 33.09 -11.04 -37.34
C HIS A 38 33.46 -9.56 -37.22
N GLN A 39 34.65 -9.27 -37.76
CA GLN A 39 35.10 -7.94 -38.14
C GLN A 39 34.26 -7.47 -39.33
N ASN A 40 33.86 -6.20 -39.32
CA ASN A 40 33.88 -5.37 -40.52
C ASN A 40 33.98 -3.90 -40.13
N GLY A 41 34.98 -3.26 -40.74
CA GLY A 41 35.33 -1.85 -40.56
C GLY A 41 34.35 -0.92 -41.25
N GLY A 42 34.38 0.33 -40.78
CA GLY A 42 33.58 1.43 -41.29
C GLY A 42 33.85 2.68 -40.47
N SER A 43 35.02 3.28 -40.70
CA SER A 43 35.30 4.66 -40.29
C SER A 43 34.38 5.60 -41.07
N ILE A 44 33.91 6.70 -40.44
CA ILE A 44 34.10 8.08 -40.92
C ILE A 44 33.27 9.10 -40.10
N THR A 45 34.01 10.12 -39.64
CA THR A 45 33.67 11.50 -39.23
C THR A 45 32.80 11.79 -38.00
N VAL A 46 33.53 12.15 -36.96
CA VAL A 46 33.23 13.18 -35.97
C VAL A 46 33.04 14.53 -36.68
N ASN A 47 31.94 15.23 -36.38
CA ASN A 47 31.88 16.70 -36.52
C ASN A 47 31.60 17.28 -35.13
N GLN A 48 32.67 17.81 -34.54
CA GLN A 48 32.60 18.80 -33.46
C GLN A 48 32.38 20.16 -34.12
N SER A 49 31.37 20.90 -33.67
CA SER A 49 31.33 22.36 -33.80
C SER A 49 31.02 22.96 -32.43
N SER A 50 32.12 23.37 -31.82
CA SER A 50 32.35 24.43 -30.83
C SER A 50 31.27 25.53 -30.69
N ASN A 51 31.04 25.89 -29.43
CA ASN A 51 31.04 27.25 -28.86
C ASN A 51 30.22 28.38 -29.53
N ASN A 52 29.26 28.96 -28.80
CA ASN A 52 29.52 30.10 -27.89
C ASN A 52 28.23 30.65 -27.26
N ASP A 53 28.43 31.24 -26.09
CA ASP A 53 27.53 32.00 -25.23
C ASP A 53 26.72 33.11 -25.92
N ILE A 54 25.59 33.50 -25.33
CA ILE A 54 25.24 34.90 -25.03
C ILE A 54 24.17 34.94 -23.91
N GLN A 55 24.47 35.74 -22.89
CA GLN A 55 23.62 36.16 -21.78
C GLN A 55 22.59 37.23 -22.20
N SER A 56 21.53 37.27 -21.39
CA SER A 56 20.87 38.48 -20.85
C SER A 56 19.58 39.05 -21.50
N SER A 57 18.63 39.26 -20.59
CA SER A 57 17.65 40.36 -20.52
C SER A 57 16.42 40.34 -21.45
N ASN A 58 15.23 40.16 -20.88
CA ASN A 58 14.39 41.28 -20.46
C ASN A 58 13.07 40.83 -19.82
N ALA A 59 12.66 41.60 -18.82
CA ALA A 59 11.44 41.48 -18.06
C ALA A 59 10.24 42.17 -18.73
N VAL A 60 9.09 41.95 -18.09
CA VAL A 60 7.86 42.77 -18.02
C VAL A 60 6.64 42.21 -18.76
N GLY A 61 5.60 41.93 -17.98
CA GLY A 61 4.25 41.62 -18.44
C GLY A 61 3.33 41.14 -17.31
N HIS A 62 3.21 41.91 -16.22
CA HIS A 62 2.15 41.74 -15.21
C HIS A 62 0.79 41.98 -15.87
N LYS A 63 -0.16 41.06 -15.65
CA LYS A 63 -1.60 41.32 -15.80
C LYS A 63 -2.29 40.79 -14.54
N GLU A 64 -2.57 41.71 -13.63
CA GLU A 64 -3.51 41.51 -12.52
C GLU A 64 -4.92 41.30 -13.08
N ARG A 65 -5.66 40.34 -12.52
CA ARG A 65 -7.12 40.28 -12.57
C ARG A 65 -7.64 39.94 -11.17
N GLU A 66 -8.70 40.66 -10.82
CA GLU A 66 -9.25 40.85 -9.48
C GLU A 66 -9.71 39.57 -8.76
N LEU A 67 -9.56 39.64 -7.44
CA LEU A 67 -9.91 38.66 -6.41
C LEU A 67 -11.43 38.72 -6.11
N ASP A 68 -12.13 37.60 -6.17
CA ASP A 68 -13.41 37.43 -5.46
C ASP A 68 -13.11 37.00 -4.01
N GLN A 69 -13.54 37.84 -3.07
CA GLN A 69 -13.33 37.70 -1.64
C GLN A 69 -14.26 36.64 -1.03
N ASN A 70 -13.67 35.55 -0.53
CA ASN A 70 -14.26 34.78 0.57
C ASN A 70 -13.12 34.28 1.47
N THR A 71 -12.46 35.22 2.15
CA THR A 71 -11.39 34.94 3.11
C THR A 71 -12.00 34.66 4.48
N ILE A 72 -11.90 33.42 4.95
CA ILE A 72 -12.11 33.09 6.36
C ILE A 72 -10.86 33.55 7.11
N ASN A 73 -11.00 34.58 7.94
CA ASN A 73 -9.90 35.06 8.80
C ASN A 73 -9.57 34.01 9.87
N VAL A 74 -8.40 33.40 9.75
CA VAL A 74 -7.82 32.53 10.78
C VAL A 74 -6.85 33.39 11.60
N HIS A 75 -7.18 33.63 12.87
CA HIS A 75 -6.24 34.26 13.80
C HIS A 75 -5.39 33.20 14.51
N PRO A 76 -4.06 33.30 14.50
CA PRO A 76 -3.21 32.44 15.32
C PRO A 76 -3.33 32.86 16.79
N ASN A 77 -3.57 31.90 17.68
CA ASN A 77 -3.47 32.10 19.12
C ASN A 77 -2.32 31.24 19.66
N ILE A 78 -1.29 31.86 20.21
CA ILE A 78 -0.10 31.17 20.72
C ILE A 78 -0.38 30.79 22.17
N GLN A 79 -0.48 29.49 22.46
CA GLN A 79 -0.40 28.96 23.83
C GLN A 79 0.67 27.87 23.89
N ASN A 80 1.64 28.03 24.79
CA ASN A 80 2.69 27.07 25.11
C ASN A 80 3.50 26.52 23.91
N GLY A 81 3.90 27.39 22.98
CA GLY A 81 4.98 27.09 22.02
C GLY A 81 4.66 26.06 20.93
N HIS A 82 3.40 25.69 20.72
CA HIS A 82 2.96 24.83 19.63
C HIS A 82 1.84 25.50 18.82
N GLU A 83 1.92 25.47 17.49
CA GLU A 83 0.83 25.92 16.61
C GLU A 83 -0.36 24.95 16.72
N VAL A 84 -1.51 25.46 17.17
CA VAL A 84 -2.77 24.70 17.24
C VAL A 84 -3.75 25.33 16.25
N TYR A 85 -4.12 24.57 15.22
CA TYR A 85 -5.17 24.96 14.28
C TYR A 85 -6.53 24.47 14.80
N THR A 86 -7.36 25.39 15.27
CA THR A 86 -8.76 25.10 15.65
C THR A 86 -9.70 25.45 14.52
N TYR A 87 -10.37 24.44 13.95
CA TYR A 87 -11.45 24.65 12.99
C TYR A 87 -12.80 24.78 13.72
N PRO A 88 -13.69 25.69 13.30
CA PRO A 88 -14.99 25.85 13.93
C PRO A 88 -15.86 24.61 13.69
N ARG A 89 -16.32 24.00 14.79
CA ARG A 89 -17.35 22.96 14.81
C ARG A 89 -18.67 23.60 14.35
N LYS A 90 -19.23 23.20 13.20
CA LYS A 90 -20.59 23.61 12.81
C LYS A 90 -21.60 23.04 13.80
N THR A 91 -22.04 23.87 14.74
CA THR A 91 -23.22 23.63 15.57
C THR A 91 -24.48 23.73 14.72
N GLY A 92 -25.40 22.78 14.92
CA GLY A 92 -26.60 22.57 14.11
C GLY A 92 -27.45 23.81 13.90
N GLN A 93 -27.87 24.01 12.64
CA GLN A 93 -28.87 24.99 12.27
C GLN A 93 -30.26 24.39 12.51
N LYS A 94 -30.98 24.97 13.48
CA LYS A 94 -32.43 24.85 13.65
C LYS A 94 -33.12 25.41 12.40
N ILE A 95 -33.84 24.57 11.67
CA ILE A 95 -34.79 25.02 10.64
C ILE A 95 -36.11 25.36 11.34
N GLN A 96 -36.59 26.57 11.10
CA GLN A 96 -37.89 27.07 11.56
C GLN A 96 -39.02 26.38 10.79
N ASN A 97 -40.04 25.92 11.53
CA ASN A 97 -41.29 25.43 10.98
C ASN A 97 -42.05 26.60 10.32
N ASN A 98 -42.47 26.42 9.08
CA ASN A 98 -43.62 27.14 8.53
C ASN A 98 -44.53 26.17 7.78
N SER A 99 -45.77 26.12 8.24
CA SER A 99 -46.87 25.34 7.70
C SER A 99 -47.34 25.89 6.36
N GLY A 100 -47.35 25.03 5.34
CA GLY A 100 -47.99 25.29 4.05
C GLY A 100 -48.22 23.96 3.34
N THR A 101 -49.48 23.54 3.28
CA THR A 101 -49.97 22.39 2.52
C THR A 101 -49.73 22.59 1.03
N GLU A 102 -48.99 21.69 0.41
CA GLU A 102 -49.13 21.40 -1.02
C GLU A 102 -48.71 19.96 -1.30
N GLN A 103 -49.65 19.22 -1.88
CA GLN A 103 -49.47 17.85 -2.35
C GLN A 103 -48.55 17.86 -3.56
N THR A 104 -47.50 17.05 -3.57
CA THR A 104 -46.97 16.52 -4.83
C THR A 104 -46.14 15.26 -4.58
N SER A 105 -46.69 14.16 -5.09
CA SER A 105 -46.00 12.95 -5.58
C SER A 105 -44.80 12.45 -4.79
N SER A 106 -45.07 11.41 -4.01
CA SER A 106 -44.13 10.34 -3.67
C SER A 106 -43.47 9.77 -4.94
N GLU A 107 -42.33 10.30 -5.34
CA GLU A 107 -41.37 9.59 -6.18
C GLU A 107 -40.48 8.72 -5.29
N THR A 108 -41.07 7.64 -4.77
CA THR A 108 -40.30 6.44 -4.46
C THR A 108 -39.85 5.84 -5.79
N SER A 109 -38.77 6.35 -6.35
CA SER A 109 -38.09 5.70 -7.46
C SER A 109 -37.50 4.39 -6.95
N GLN A 110 -38.16 3.29 -7.30
CA GLN A 110 -37.60 1.95 -7.31
C GLN A 110 -36.29 1.97 -8.12
N ASN A 111 -35.16 2.20 -7.45
CA ASN A 111 -33.85 2.10 -8.09
C ASN A 111 -33.47 0.61 -8.14
N ASN A 112 -34.13 -0.11 -9.05
CA ASN A 112 -33.92 -1.53 -9.33
C ASN A 112 -32.46 -1.78 -9.76
N GLY A 113 -31.62 -2.32 -8.88
CA GLY A 113 -30.41 -3.11 -9.22
C GLY A 113 -29.43 -2.54 -10.24
N LYS A 114 -29.45 -1.24 -10.54
CA LYS A 114 -28.67 -0.66 -11.63
C LYS A 114 -27.22 -0.47 -11.17
N LEU A 115 -26.30 -1.09 -11.90
CA LEU A 115 -24.87 -0.89 -11.71
C LEU A 115 -24.49 0.58 -11.97
N ALA A 116 -23.68 1.17 -11.11
CA ALA A 116 -23.18 2.52 -11.26
C ALA A 116 -21.76 2.67 -10.67
N HIS A 117 -21.08 3.73 -11.09
CA HIS A 117 -19.81 4.12 -10.51
C HIS A 117 -20.05 5.00 -9.28
N HIS A 118 -19.38 4.67 -8.18
CA HIS A 118 -19.45 5.42 -6.93
C HIS A 118 -18.04 5.64 -6.39
N LEU A 119 -17.86 6.68 -5.59
CA LEU A 119 -16.60 6.90 -4.87
C LEU A 119 -16.27 5.69 -3.97
N PRO A 120 -14.98 5.42 -3.70
CA PRO A 120 -14.62 4.30 -2.86
C PRO A 120 -15.05 4.51 -1.40
N ASP A 121 -15.64 3.48 -0.82
CA ASP A 121 -15.92 3.38 0.62
C ASP A 121 -14.67 3.01 1.42
N ILE A 122 -13.72 2.36 0.74
CA ILE A 122 -12.50 1.79 1.32
C ILE A 122 -11.30 2.12 0.44
N ILE A 123 -10.19 2.54 1.04
CA ILE A 123 -8.93 2.73 0.33
C ILE A 123 -7.82 1.91 0.98
N ILE A 124 -7.16 1.07 0.20
CA ILE A 124 -5.89 0.43 0.57
C ILE A 124 -4.76 1.41 0.25
N ILE A 125 -4.33 2.17 1.25
CA ILE A 125 -3.40 3.31 1.09
C ILE A 125 -1.94 2.89 0.93
N GLY A 126 -1.59 1.65 1.26
CA GLY A 126 -0.19 1.22 1.30
C GLY A 126 0.04 -0.03 2.12
N VAL A 127 1.31 -0.37 2.38
CA VAL A 127 2.52 0.28 1.83
C VAL A 127 2.95 -0.38 0.52
N ARG A 128 3.65 0.36 -0.33
CA ARG A 128 4.34 -0.20 -1.51
C ARG A 128 5.18 -1.43 -1.13
N LYS A 129 4.89 -2.56 -1.79
CA LYS A 129 5.44 -3.90 -1.53
C LYS A 129 5.02 -4.58 -0.21
N GLY A 130 4.05 -4.01 0.52
CA GLY A 130 3.45 -4.64 1.70
C GLY A 130 2.52 -5.82 1.38
N GLY A 131 2.07 -5.96 0.12
CA GLY A 131 1.10 -6.99 -0.27
C GLY A 131 -0.26 -6.44 -0.68
N THR A 132 -0.35 -5.13 -0.93
CA THR A 132 -1.59 -4.42 -1.29
C THR A 132 -2.41 -5.09 -2.40
N ARG A 133 -1.77 -5.70 -3.42
CA ARG A 133 -2.48 -6.43 -4.47
C ARG A 133 -3.08 -7.72 -3.92
N ALA A 134 -2.35 -8.49 -3.12
CA ALA A 134 -2.89 -9.70 -2.51
C ALA A 134 -4.13 -9.35 -1.66
N LEU A 135 -4.03 -8.32 -0.81
CA LEU A 135 -5.14 -7.85 0.01
C LEU A 135 -6.36 -7.46 -0.85
N LEU A 136 -6.18 -6.70 -1.93
CA LEU A 136 -7.28 -6.32 -2.81
C LEU A 136 -7.95 -7.53 -3.48
N GLU A 137 -7.17 -8.47 -4.02
CA GLU A 137 -7.69 -9.66 -4.69
C GLU A 137 -8.34 -10.65 -3.71
N MET A 138 -7.89 -10.68 -2.46
CA MET A 138 -8.51 -11.50 -1.40
C MET A 138 -9.82 -10.87 -0.94
N LEU A 139 -9.86 -9.54 -0.80
CA LEU A 139 -11.09 -8.83 -0.44
C LEU A 139 -12.16 -8.92 -1.54
N SER A 140 -11.74 -9.01 -2.81
CA SER A 140 -12.66 -9.19 -3.95
C SER A 140 -13.36 -10.55 -3.98
N LEU A 141 -13.00 -11.49 -3.10
CA LEU A 141 -13.72 -12.77 -2.94
C LEU A 141 -15.08 -12.59 -2.24
N HIS A 142 -15.30 -11.45 -1.57
CA HIS A 142 -16.54 -11.14 -0.89
C HIS A 142 -17.56 -10.54 -1.88
N ASP A 143 -18.81 -11.03 -1.88
CA ASP A 143 -19.80 -10.67 -2.90
C ASP A 143 -20.30 -9.21 -2.85
N THR A 144 -20.26 -8.59 -1.66
CA THR A 144 -20.54 -7.18 -1.42
C THR A 144 -19.33 -6.26 -1.65
N ILE A 145 -18.26 -6.72 -2.29
CA ILE A 145 -17.07 -5.90 -2.61
C ILE A 145 -16.91 -5.76 -4.12
N ALA A 146 -16.72 -4.52 -4.58
CA ALA A 146 -16.32 -4.20 -5.94
C ALA A 146 -14.96 -3.48 -5.93
N THR A 147 -13.96 -4.01 -6.63
CA THR A 147 -12.59 -3.46 -6.59
C THR A 147 -12.20 -2.77 -7.89
N ALA A 148 -11.59 -1.58 -7.78
CA ALA A 148 -10.91 -0.94 -8.90
C ALA A 148 -9.71 -1.79 -9.36
N GLN A 149 -9.57 -1.99 -10.66
CA GLN A 149 -8.59 -2.93 -11.22
C GLN A 149 -7.15 -2.37 -11.18
N SER A 150 -6.99 -1.06 -11.40
CA SER A 150 -5.70 -0.36 -11.46
C SER A 150 -5.43 0.47 -10.20
N GLU A 151 -4.16 0.87 -10.03
CA GLU A 151 -3.80 1.92 -9.06
C GLU A 151 -4.20 3.26 -9.69
N VAL A 152 -5.10 4.00 -9.06
CA VAL A 152 -5.71 5.19 -9.70
C VAL A 152 -4.83 6.43 -9.57
N HIS A 153 -3.99 6.49 -8.53
CA HIS A 153 -3.08 7.62 -8.30
C HIS A 153 -3.79 8.98 -8.29
N PHE A 154 -4.99 9.08 -7.70
CA PHE A 154 -5.75 10.32 -7.68
C PHE A 154 -5.21 11.31 -6.65
N PHE A 155 -4.92 10.84 -5.43
CA PHE A 155 -4.57 11.72 -4.32
C PHE A 155 -3.07 12.05 -4.21
N ASP A 156 -2.19 11.30 -4.89
CA ASP A 156 -0.73 11.53 -4.93
C ASP A 156 -0.24 12.21 -6.21
N SER A 157 -1.10 12.45 -7.20
CA SER A 157 -0.78 13.12 -8.46
C SER A 157 -1.62 14.38 -8.61
N ASP A 158 -0.99 15.55 -8.63
CA ASP A 158 -1.69 16.83 -8.85
C ASP A 158 -2.44 16.85 -10.18
N ALA A 159 -1.87 16.23 -11.23
CA ALA A 159 -2.49 16.15 -12.54
C ALA A 159 -3.76 15.28 -12.55
N HIS A 160 -3.84 14.24 -11.70
CA HIS A 160 -5.08 13.47 -11.56
C HIS A 160 -6.06 14.16 -10.62
N TYR A 161 -5.58 14.70 -9.50
CA TYR A 161 -6.42 15.39 -8.53
C TYR A 161 -7.18 16.58 -9.13
N GLN A 162 -6.52 17.34 -10.01
CA GLN A 162 -7.13 18.47 -10.73
C GLN A 162 -8.26 18.08 -11.70
N GLN A 163 -8.37 16.80 -12.09
CA GLN A 163 -9.48 16.32 -12.92
C GLN A 163 -10.79 16.19 -12.13
N GLY A 164 -10.74 16.30 -10.81
CA GLY A 164 -11.92 16.33 -9.94
C GLY A 164 -12.52 14.96 -9.62
N LEU A 165 -13.51 14.96 -8.73
CA LEU A 165 -14.12 13.73 -8.21
C LEU A 165 -14.95 12.98 -9.24
N GLU A 166 -15.47 13.64 -10.27
CA GLU A 166 -16.18 12.98 -11.37
C GLU A 166 -15.22 12.08 -12.15
N TRP A 167 -14.02 12.58 -12.48
CA TRP A 167 -12.97 11.76 -13.06
C TRP A 167 -12.62 10.59 -12.14
N TYR A 168 -12.40 10.85 -10.83
CA TYR A 168 -12.06 9.77 -9.90
C TYR A 168 -13.13 8.69 -9.82
N THR A 169 -14.40 9.09 -9.78
CA THR A 169 -15.56 8.19 -9.77
C THR A 169 -15.60 7.35 -11.05
N SER A 170 -15.29 7.93 -12.22
CA SER A 170 -15.24 7.18 -13.49
C SER A 170 -14.16 6.08 -13.54
N GLN A 171 -13.16 6.13 -12.66
CA GLN A 171 -12.12 5.10 -12.54
C GLN A 171 -12.54 3.93 -11.63
N MET A 172 -13.66 4.05 -10.91
CA MET A 172 -14.15 3.03 -10.00
C MET A 172 -14.84 1.90 -10.78
N PRO A 173 -14.99 0.68 -10.23
CA PRO A 173 -15.79 -0.35 -10.87
C PRO A 173 -17.27 0.04 -10.94
N LEU A 174 -18.01 -0.59 -11.84
CA LEU A 174 -19.46 -0.65 -11.74
C LEU A 174 -19.84 -1.52 -10.54
N ALA A 175 -20.57 -0.94 -9.59
CA ALA A 175 -20.98 -1.60 -8.35
C ALA A 175 -22.51 -1.62 -8.24
N ARG A 176 -23.05 -2.66 -7.60
CA ARG A 176 -24.46 -2.68 -7.19
C ARG A 176 -24.65 -1.80 -5.94
N PRO A 177 -25.88 -1.33 -5.65
CA PRO A 177 -26.15 -0.51 -4.47
C PRO A 177 -25.78 -1.15 -3.12
N ASP A 178 -25.73 -2.48 -3.05
CA ASP A 178 -25.34 -3.27 -1.86
C ASP A 178 -23.83 -3.51 -1.75
N GLN A 179 -23.03 -3.09 -2.74
CA GLN A 179 -21.59 -3.31 -2.77
C GLN A 179 -20.82 -2.08 -2.29
N LEU A 180 -19.76 -2.34 -1.53
CA LEU A 180 -18.75 -1.36 -1.18
C LEU A 180 -17.68 -1.31 -2.27
N THR A 181 -17.26 -0.11 -2.64
CA THR A 181 -16.20 0.09 -3.63
C THR A 181 -14.83 0.25 -2.96
N VAL A 182 -13.82 -0.41 -3.52
CA VAL A 182 -12.45 -0.42 -2.98
C VAL A 182 -11.44 0.02 -4.04
N GLU A 183 -10.57 0.97 -3.68
CA GLU A 183 -9.40 1.36 -4.48
C GLU A 183 -8.10 1.05 -3.73
N LYS A 184 -7.01 0.93 -4.46
CA LYS A 184 -5.70 0.59 -3.91
C LYS A 184 -4.58 1.34 -4.64
N THR A 185 -4.05 2.38 -4.01
CA THR A 185 -2.82 3.05 -4.48
C THR A 185 -1.79 3.07 -3.36
N PRO A 186 -0.71 2.26 -3.43
CA PRO A 186 0.23 2.09 -2.33
C PRO A 186 1.11 3.32 -2.07
N ALA A 187 1.13 4.26 -3.00
CA ALA A 187 1.87 5.51 -2.90
C ALA A 187 1.21 6.50 -1.94
N TYR A 188 -0.10 6.38 -1.68
CA TYR A 188 -0.82 7.28 -0.79
C TYR A 188 -0.20 7.30 0.60
N PHE A 189 0.17 6.14 1.17
CA PHE A 189 0.69 6.08 2.54
C PHE A 189 1.91 6.99 2.76
N THR A 190 2.79 7.11 1.77
CA THR A 190 3.99 7.95 1.83
C THR A 190 3.81 9.32 1.16
N SER A 191 2.62 9.62 0.64
CA SER A 191 2.28 10.92 0.07
C SER A 191 2.05 11.94 1.18
N VAL A 192 2.50 13.17 0.93
CA VAL A 192 2.33 14.27 1.88
C VAL A 192 0.92 14.86 1.83
N ASP A 193 0.30 14.86 0.65
CA ASP A 193 -0.98 15.51 0.38
C ASP A 193 -2.19 14.56 0.48
N ALA A 194 -1.96 13.26 0.30
CA ALA A 194 -3.06 12.29 0.21
C ALA A 194 -3.99 12.27 1.44
N PRO A 195 -3.50 12.36 2.70
CA PRO A 195 -4.39 12.33 3.86
C PRO A 195 -5.47 13.43 3.83
N GLU A 196 -5.07 14.69 3.65
CA GLU A 196 -6.00 15.84 3.64
C GLU A 196 -6.95 15.77 2.44
N ARG A 197 -6.44 15.39 1.26
CA ARG A 197 -7.29 15.26 0.07
C ARG A 197 -8.34 14.16 0.21
N ILE A 198 -8.00 13.05 0.88
CA ILE A 198 -8.95 11.97 1.17
C ILE A 198 -9.96 12.42 2.23
N LEU A 199 -9.54 13.16 3.25
CA LEU A 199 -10.43 13.70 4.29
C LEU A 199 -11.48 14.64 3.66
N HIS A 200 -11.05 15.51 2.74
CA HIS A 200 -11.95 16.40 2.02
C HIS A 200 -12.98 15.66 1.15
N MET A 201 -12.64 14.48 0.63
CA MET A 201 -13.58 13.66 -0.12
C MET A 201 -14.59 12.98 0.81
N ASN A 202 -14.11 12.28 1.84
CA ASN A 202 -14.96 11.51 2.74
C ASN A 202 -14.29 11.37 4.13
N PRO A 203 -14.74 12.15 5.13
CA PRO A 203 -14.21 12.05 6.49
C PRO A 203 -14.48 10.72 7.20
N SER A 204 -15.47 9.96 6.72
CA SER A 204 -15.89 8.67 7.31
C SER A 204 -15.32 7.46 6.57
N ILE A 205 -14.36 7.66 5.67
CA ILE A 205 -13.78 6.60 4.87
C ILE A 205 -13.01 5.59 5.73
N ARG A 206 -13.00 4.33 5.32
CA ARG A 206 -12.22 3.27 5.97
C ARG A 206 -10.90 3.04 5.24
N LEU A 207 -9.81 3.03 5.99
CA LEU A 207 -8.46 2.97 5.44
C LEU A 207 -7.80 1.64 5.83
N LEU A 208 -7.35 0.90 4.82
CA LEU A 208 -6.57 -0.32 5.03
C LEU A 208 -5.10 -0.02 4.77
N LEU A 209 -4.25 -0.34 5.76
CA LEU A 209 -2.80 -0.24 5.66
C LEU A 209 -2.21 -1.64 5.84
N ILE A 210 -1.57 -2.19 4.81
CA ILE A 210 -0.83 -3.45 4.92
C ILE A 210 0.66 -3.19 5.04
N VAL A 211 1.27 -3.66 6.14
CA VAL A 211 2.70 -3.51 6.43
C VAL A 211 3.38 -4.87 6.53
N ARG A 212 4.68 -4.90 6.29
CA ARG A 212 5.54 -6.08 6.41
C ARG A 212 6.83 -5.70 7.11
N ASP A 213 7.62 -6.68 7.49
CA ASP A 213 8.99 -6.48 7.95
C ASP A 213 9.70 -5.44 7.05
N PRO A 214 10.23 -4.36 7.65
CA PRO A 214 10.75 -3.23 6.88
C PRO A 214 11.97 -3.61 6.05
N VAL A 215 12.79 -4.58 6.48
CA VAL A 215 13.95 -5.11 5.74
C VAL A 215 13.45 -5.86 4.51
N ASP A 216 12.52 -6.80 4.70
CA ASP A 216 11.96 -7.57 3.58
C ASP A 216 11.21 -6.65 2.59
N ARG A 217 10.56 -5.58 3.07
CA ARG A 217 9.94 -4.56 2.20
C ARG A 217 10.98 -3.79 1.39
N VAL A 218 12.13 -3.41 1.97
CA VAL A 218 13.25 -2.78 1.24
C VAL A 218 13.72 -3.69 0.11
N LEU A 219 14.01 -4.96 0.42
CA LEU A 219 14.48 -5.94 -0.57
C LEU A 219 13.45 -6.12 -1.69
N SER A 220 12.18 -6.24 -1.34
CA SER A 220 11.09 -6.37 -2.32
C SER A 220 10.96 -5.15 -3.24
N ASP A 221 11.17 -3.95 -2.71
CA ASP A 221 11.14 -2.70 -3.48
C ASP A 221 12.30 -2.64 -4.47
N TYR A 222 13.50 -2.96 -4.01
CA TYR A 222 14.68 -3.10 -4.88
C TYR A 222 14.44 -4.13 -5.98
N THR A 223 13.99 -5.36 -5.65
CA THR A 223 13.74 -6.43 -6.63
C THR A 223 12.75 -5.99 -7.72
N GLN A 224 11.72 -5.24 -7.36
CA GLN A 224 10.78 -4.70 -8.34
C GLN A 224 11.45 -3.69 -9.29
N VAL A 225 12.26 -2.78 -8.75
CA VAL A 225 12.98 -1.78 -9.55
C VAL A 225 14.00 -2.44 -10.47
N LEU A 226 14.78 -3.39 -9.94
CA LEU A 226 15.73 -4.22 -10.69
C LEU A 226 15.04 -4.87 -11.89
N HIS A 227 13.95 -5.61 -11.66
CA HIS A 227 13.23 -6.27 -12.74
C HIS A 227 12.70 -5.27 -13.79
N ASN A 228 12.15 -4.14 -13.36
CA ASN A 228 11.68 -3.10 -14.29
C ASN A 228 12.82 -2.49 -15.13
N GLN A 229 14.03 -2.37 -14.57
CA GLN A 229 15.21 -1.88 -15.28
C GLN A 229 15.70 -2.91 -16.31
N LEU A 230 15.77 -4.20 -15.91
CA LEU A 230 16.16 -5.29 -16.80
C LEU A 230 15.22 -5.42 -18.00
N GLN A 231 13.90 -5.34 -17.78
CA GLN A 231 12.90 -5.34 -18.87
C GLN A 231 13.06 -4.15 -19.84
N LYS A 232 13.60 -3.02 -19.35
CA LYS A 232 13.87 -1.82 -20.14
C LYS A 232 15.30 -1.78 -20.70
N HIS A 233 16.05 -2.88 -20.63
CA HIS A 233 17.44 -2.98 -21.08
C HIS A 233 18.36 -1.91 -20.45
N LYS A 234 18.06 -1.50 -19.21
CA LYS A 234 18.89 -0.56 -18.44
C LYS A 234 19.86 -1.33 -17.56
N VAL A 235 21.05 -0.77 -17.35
CA VAL A 235 22.02 -1.31 -16.40
C VAL A 235 21.53 -1.03 -14.97
N PRO A 236 21.19 -2.06 -14.17
CA PRO A 236 20.77 -1.86 -12.80
C PRO A 236 21.98 -1.65 -11.88
N GLN A 237 21.78 -0.90 -10.81
CA GLN A 237 22.77 -0.80 -9.73
C GLN A 237 22.61 -2.01 -8.79
N ARG A 238 23.71 -2.44 -8.17
CA ARG A 238 23.66 -3.47 -7.14
C ARG A 238 22.95 -2.93 -5.90
N ILE A 239 22.34 -3.82 -5.14
CA ILE A 239 21.60 -3.41 -3.95
C ILE A 239 22.54 -2.85 -2.88
N GLU A 240 23.75 -3.40 -2.77
CA GLU A 240 24.79 -2.95 -1.83
C GLU A 240 25.20 -1.50 -2.11
N ASP A 241 25.36 -1.12 -3.38
CA ASP A 241 25.72 0.25 -3.80
C ASP A 241 24.59 1.26 -3.51
N LEU A 242 23.34 0.79 -3.42
CA LEU A 242 22.20 1.63 -3.09
C LEU A 242 22.00 1.73 -1.57
N LEU A 243 22.23 0.63 -0.86
CA LEU A 243 22.07 0.53 0.59
C LEU A 243 23.22 1.16 1.35
N LEU A 244 24.43 1.20 0.78
CA LEU A 244 25.61 1.74 1.45
C LEU A 244 26.14 2.99 0.77
N ARG A 245 26.58 3.96 1.58
CA ARG A 245 27.36 5.11 1.15
C ARG A 245 28.51 5.28 2.14
N ASP A 246 29.74 5.28 1.64
CA ASP A 246 30.96 5.39 2.45
C ASP A 246 31.03 4.35 3.60
N GLY A 247 30.51 3.14 3.36
CA GLY A 247 30.47 2.04 4.34
C GLY A 247 29.28 2.07 5.30
N GLU A 248 28.48 3.14 5.30
CA GLU A 248 27.32 3.32 6.18
C GLU A 248 25.98 3.22 5.45
N LEU A 249 24.91 2.96 6.21
CA LEU A 249 23.57 2.82 5.63
C LEU A 249 23.11 4.13 4.98
N ASN A 250 22.78 4.06 3.70
CA ASN A 250 22.27 5.19 2.91
C ASN A 250 20.80 5.46 3.22
N LEU A 251 20.55 6.31 4.22
CA LEU A 251 19.19 6.68 4.64
C LEU A 251 18.40 7.47 3.58
N ASN A 252 19.10 8.02 2.57
CA ASN A 252 18.48 8.71 1.44
C ASN A 252 17.95 7.73 0.37
N TYR A 253 18.25 6.43 0.50
CA TYR A 253 17.67 5.45 -0.40
C TYR A 253 16.16 5.36 -0.18
N LYS A 254 15.39 5.68 -1.22
CA LYS A 254 13.92 5.79 -1.14
C LYS A 254 13.25 4.53 -0.58
N ALA A 255 13.81 3.34 -0.81
CA ALA A 255 13.25 2.13 -0.21
C ALA A 255 13.43 2.12 1.32
N VAL A 256 14.60 2.51 1.85
CA VAL A 256 14.79 2.61 3.31
C VAL A 256 13.81 3.62 3.90
N ASN A 257 13.69 4.82 3.32
CA ASN A 257 12.78 5.84 3.80
C ASN A 257 11.29 5.42 3.82
N ARG A 258 10.82 4.70 2.79
CA ARG A 258 9.44 4.16 2.76
C ARG A 258 9.20 3.06 3.79
N SER A 259 10.24 2.38 4.27
CA SER A 259 10.16 1.36 5.32
C SER A 259 10.16 1.95 6.74
N VAL A 260 10.53 3.21 6.91
CA VAL A 260 10.39 3.91 8.21
C VAL A 260 8.91 4.29 8.35
N TYR A 261 8.07 3.40 8.88
CA TYR A 261 6.61 3.57 8.83
C TYR A 261 6.06 4.67 9.75
N HIS A 262 6.68 4.88 10.92
CA HIS A 262 6.12 5.77 11.95
C HIS A 262 5.90 7.24 11.53
N PRO A 263 6.77 7.92 10.75
CA PRO A 263 6.54 9.31 10.35
C PRO A 263 5.36 9.41 9.36
N HIS A 264 5.22 8.42 8.49
CA HIS A 264 4.11 8.35 7.55
C HIS A 264 2.81 8.14 8.32
N MET A 265 2.75 7.12 9.18
CA MET A 265 1.56 6.86 10.01
C MET A 265 1.21 8.06 10.91
N GLN A 266 2.20 8.75 11.48
CA GLN A 266 1.96 9.93 12.30
C GLN A 266 1.30 11.06 11.50
N ARG A 267 1.64 11.22 10.21
CA ARG A 267 0.98 12.18 9.31
C ARG A 267 -0.49 11.81 9.12
N TRP A 268 -0.79 10.54 8.87
CA TRP A 268 -2.15 10.05 8.70
C TRP A 268 -2.99 10.24 9.97
N LEU A 269 -2.43 9.96 11.15
CA LEU A 269 -3.12 10.11 12.45
C LEU A 269 -3.32 11.57 12.89
N ARG A 270 -2.68 12.55 12.24
CA ARG A 270 -3.01 13.98 12.44
C ARG A 270 -4.30 14.37 11.75
N VAL A 271 -4.72 13.61 10.74
CA VAL A 271 -5.85 13.92 9.86
C VAL A 271 -7.05 13.03 10.17
N PHE A 272 -6.82 11.74 10.39
CA PHE A 272 -7.85 10.75 10.67
C PHE A 272 -7.72 10.19 12.09
N PRO A 273 -8.83 9.87 12.77
CA PRO A 273 -8.79 9.15 14.03
C PRO A 273 -8.23 7.73 13.83
N HIS A 274 -7.73 7.13 14.92
CA HIS A 274 -7.15 5.78 14.89
C HIS A 274 -8.15 4.74 14.36
N ASP A 275 -9.43 4.86 14.73
CA ASP A 275 -10.52 3.96 14.32
C ASP A 275 -10.83 3.99 12.81
N SER A 276 -10.33 4.98 12.06
CA SER A 276 -10.42 4.98 10.59
C SER A 276 -9.50 3.96 9.93
N PHE A 277 -8.55 3.38 10.66
CA PHE A 277 -7.52 2.50 10.13
C PHE A 277 -7.66 1.05 10.59
N HIS A 278 -7.44 0.14 9.66
CA HIS A 278 -7.06 -1.23 9.99
C HIS A 278 -5.70 -1.56 9.40
N ILE A 279 -4.80 -2.02 10.28
CA ILE A 279 -3.44 -2.37 9.91
C ILE A 279 -3.35 -3.88 9.74
N VAL A 280 -3.25 -4.30 8.48
CA VAL A 280 -3.07 -5.70 8.08
C VAL A 280 -1.61 -6.08 8.26
N ASP A 281 -1.37 -7.19 8.94
CA ASP A 281 -0.04 -7.80 9.03
C ASP A 281 0.22 -8.60 7.75
N GLY A 282 1.02 -8.02 6.85
CA GLY A 282 1.33 -8.61 5.57
C GLY A 282 2.21 -9.85 5.65
N ASP A 283 2.96 -10.05 6.75
CA ASP A 283 3.73 -11.28 6.95
C ASP A 283 2.79 -12.41 7.42
N MET A 284 1.79 -12.09 8.23
CA MET A 284 0.67 -13.00 8.50
C MET A 284 -0.17 -13.27 7.26
N LEU A 285 -0.49 -12.27 6.43
CA LEU A 285 -1.26 -12.48 5.20
C LEU A 285 -0.56 -13.45 4.23
N ILE A 286 0.78 -13.50 4.24
CA ILE A 286 1.57 -14.46 3.46
C ILE A 286 1.49 -15.88 4.05
N ARG A 287 1.51 -16.02 5.38
CA ARG A 287 1.58 -17.31 6.09
C ARG A 287 0.22 -17.94 6.35
N ASP A 288 -0.78 -17.13 6.69
CA ASP A 288 -2.15 -17.50 7.03
C ASP A 288 -3.11 -16.36 6.60
N PRO A 289 -3.47 -16.32 5.30
CA PRO A 289 -4.30 -15.24 4.76
C PRO A 289 -5.70 -15.20 5.38
N LEU A 290 -6.30 -16.36 5.72
CA LEU A 290 -7.64 -16.42 6.27
C LEU A 290 -7.73 -15.70 7.63
N ALA A 291 -6.74 -15.90 8.49
CA ALA A 291 -6.73 -15.27 9.81
C ALA A 291 -6.67 -13.73 9.74
N GLU A 292 -5.93 -13.16 8.78
CA GLU A 292 -5.92 -11.71 8.58
C GLU A 292 -7.18 -11.21 7.86
N MET A 293 -7.70 -11.94 6.86
CA MET A 293 -8.91 -11.53 6.15
C MET A 293 -10.15 -11.47 7.04
N LYS A 294 -10.28 -12.37 8.03
CA LYS A 294 -11.36 -12.28 9.04
C LYS A 294 -11.32 -10.98 9.85
N LYS A 295 -10.13 -10.45 10.13
CA LYS A 295 -9.96 -9.16 10.83
C LYS A 295 -10.36 -7.99 9.93
N VAL A 296 -10.05 -8.10 8.63
CA VAL A 296 -10.47 -7.13 7.62
C VAL A 296 -11.99 -7.11 7.48
N GLU A 297 -12.64 -8.28 7.35
CA GLU A 297 -14.11 -8.38 7.30
C GLU A 297 -14.75 -7.74 8.54
N HIS A 298 -14.23 -8.04 9.73
CA HIS A 298 -14.71 -7.47 10.99
C HIS A 298 -14.61 -5.94 11.02
N PHE A 299 -13.45 -5.39 10.65
CA PHE A 299 -13.24 -3.93 10.59
C PHE A 299 -14.16 -3.24 9.58
N LEU A 300 -14.42 -3.89 8.44
CA LEU A 300 -15.29 -3.37 7.40
C LEU A 300 -16.79 -3.64 7.67
N HIS A 301 -17.12 -4.27 8.79
CA HIS A 301 -18.48 -4.68 9.15
C HIS A 301 -19.14 -5.55 8.06
N LEU A 302 -18.34 -6.40 7.43
CA LEU A 302 -18.80 -7.38 6.47
C LEU A 302 -19.25 -8.66 7.18
N ASN A 303 -20.17 -9.39 6.56
CA ASN A 303 -20.50 -10.74 7.01
C ASN A 303 -19.31 -11.66 6.70
N PRO A 304 -19.03 -12.67 7.53
CA PRO A 304 -17.91 -13.59 7.29
C PRO A 304 -18.23 -14.51 6.10
N GLN A 305 -17.75 -14.17 4.91
CA GLN A 305 -17.93 -14.96 3.68
C GLN A 305 -16.63 -15.61 3.20
N ILE A 306 -15.48 -15.01 3.51
CA ILE A 306 -14.19 -15.55 3.12
C ILE A 306 -13.85 -16.74 4.04
N THR A 307 -13.64 -17.91 3.43
CA THR A 307 -13.39 -19.18 4.13
C THR A 307 -12.07 -19.83 3.70
N GLU A 308 -11.70 -20.92 4.37
CA GLU A 308 -10.51 -21.71 4.01
C GLU A 308 -10.57 -22.26 2.58
N GLU A 309 -11.78 -22.55 2.07
CA GLU A 309 -11.98 -23.06 0.71
C GLU A 309 -11.57 -22.08 -0.38
N ASN A 310 -11.48 -20.79 -0.05
CA ASN A 310 -11.03 -19.76 -0.97
C ASN A 310 -9.51 -19.71 -1.13
N PHE A 311 -8.75 -20.46 -0.33
CA PHE A 311 -7.29 -20.41 -0.33
C PHE A 311 -6.68 -21.80 -0.55
N TYR A 312 -5.63 -21.85 -1.36
CA TYR A 312 -4.79 -23.04 -1.47
C TYR A 312 -3.32 -22.65 -1.63
N PHE A 313 -2.42 -23.40 -1.00
CA PHE A 313 -0.99 -23.10 -1.10
C PHE A 313 -0.40 -23.71 -2.37
N ASN A 314 0.08 -22.86 -3.28
CA ASN A 314 0.74 -23.31 -4.51
C ASN A 314 2.25 -23.44 -4.27
N ARG A 315 2.76 -24.67 -4.25
CA ARG A 315 4.19 -24.97 -3.98
C ARG A 315 5.13 -24.38 -5.03
N THR A 316 4.73 -24.36 -6.31
CA THR A 316 5.53 -23.78 -7.39
C THR A 316 5.63 -22.27 -7.27
N LYS A 317 4.51 -21.62 -6.92
CA LYS A 317 4.46 -20.18 -6.69
C LYS A 317 5.16 -19.78 -5.38
N GLY A 318 5.11 -20.65 -4.37
CA GLY A 318 5.60 -20.39 -3.01
C GLY A 318 4.68 -19.49 -2.19
N PHE A 319 3.42 -19.31 -2.62
CA PHE A 319 2.42 -18.44 -1.97
C PHE A 319 1.03 -19.06 -2.06
N TYR A 320 0.13 -18.58 -1.20
CA TYR A 320 -1.31 -18.85 -1.34
C TYR A 320 -1.85 -18.24 -2.64
N CYS A 321 -2.72 -19.03 -3.28
CA CYS A 321 -3.52 -18.65 -4.43
C CYS A 321 -5.00 -18.74 -4.06
N LEU A 322 -5.85 -18.15 -4.90
CA LEU A 322 -7.26 -17.95 -4.62
C LEU A 322 -8.12 -18.93 -5.41
N LYS A 323 -9.23 -19.35 -4.80
CA LYS A 323 -10.25 -20.19 -5.40
C LYS A 323 -11.62 -19.54 -5.24
N GLU A 324 -12.33 -19.42 -6.36
CA GLU A 324 -13.64 -18.78 -6.43
C GLU A 324 -14.52 -19.51 -7.44
N GLN A 325 -15.68 -20.03 -6.99
CA GLN A 325 -16.65 -20.74 -7.86
C GLN A 325 -16.03 -21.83 -8.74
N GLY A 326 -15.04 -22.56 -8.20
CA GLY A 326 -14.31 -23.61 -8.92
C GLY A 326 -13.19 -23.11 -9.84
N HIS A 327 -13.01 -21.80 -9.98
CA HIS A 327 -11.88 -21.21 -10.69
C HIS A 327 -10.70 -20.96 -9.74
N GLU A 328 -9.53 -21.42 -10.11
CA GLU A 328 -8.29 -21.23 -9.36
C GLU A 328 -7.40 -20.20 -10.04
N ARG A 329 -6.90 -19.23 -9.26
CA ARG A 329 -6.01 -18.19 -9.77
C ARG A 329 -4.93 -17.83 -8.76
N CYS A 330 -3.71 -17.72 -9.24
CA CYS A 330 -2.60 -17.14 -8.49
C CYS A 330 -2.42 -15.66 -8.85
N LEU A 331 -1.79 -14.90 -7.96
CA LEU A 331 -1.37 -13.55 -8.30
C LEU A 331 -0.35 -13.55 -9.45
N HIS A 332 -0.39 -12.51 -10.28
CA HIS A 332 0.49 -12.28 -11.43
C HIS A 332 1.97 -12.56 -11.10
N GLU A 333 2.75 -12.98 -12.11
CA GLU A 333 4.19 -13.29 -11.99
C GLU A 333 5.03 -12.19 -11.34
N SER A 334 4.56 -10.94 -11.42
CA SER A 334 5.20 -9.79 -10.78
C SER A 334 5.08 -9.77 -9.24
N LYS A 335 4.29 -10.67 -8.67
CA LYS A 335 4.08 -10.84 -7.23
C LYS A 335 4.81 -12.10 -6.74
N GLY A 336 5.54 -11.99 -5.64
CA GLY A 336 6.31 -13.10 -5.07
C GLY A 336 7.67 -13.35 -5.72
N ARG A 337 8.33 -12.31 -6.25
CA ARG A 337 9.68 -12.47 -6.85
C ARG A 337 10.73 -12.76 -5.79
N THR A 338 11.68 -13.63 -6.11
CA THR A 338 12.84 -13.92 -5.27
C THR A 338 13.66 -12.66 -4.99
N HIS A 339 14.02 -12.44 -3.73
CA HIS A 339 14.86 -11.33 -3.31
C HIS A 339 16.33 -11.59 -3.68
N PRO A 340 17.13 -10.54 -3.95
CA PRO A 340 18.56 -10.71 -4.16
C PRO A 340 19.23 -11.27 -2.89
N ASN A 341 20.35 -11.96 -3.08
CA ASN A 341 21.22 -12.27 -1.96
C ASN A 341 21.94 -10.97 -1.54
N VAL A 342 21.93 -10.67 -0.24
CA VAL A 342 22.56 -9.49 0.34
C VAL A 342 23.53 -9.96 1.41
N ALA A 343 24.70 -9.33 1.47
CA ALA A 343 25.71 -9.66 2.48
C ALA A 343 25.12 -9.60 3.90
N PRO A 344 25.36 -10.60 4.76
CA PRO A 344 24.77 -10.66 6.11
C PRO A 344 25.05 -9.41 6.95
N GLU A 345 26.22 -8.78 6.77
CA GLU A 345 26.60 -7.57 7.50
C GLU A 345 25.69 -6.38 7.13
N ILE A 346 25.28 -6.28 5.87
CA ILE A 346 24.37 -5.23 5.39
C ILE A 346 22.94 -5.49 5.90
N LEU A 347 22.49 -6.74 5.91
CA LEU A 347 21.20 -7.11 6.48
C LEU A 347 21.15 -6.80 7.98
N GLN A 348 22.23 -7.11 8.70
CA GLN A 348 22.35 -6.78 10.12
C GLN A 348 22.25 -5.27 10.36
N LYS A 349 22.97 -4.44 9.58
CA LYS A 349 22.85 -2.97 9.64
C LYS A 349 21.42 -2.48 9.39
N LEU A 350 20.69 -3.11 8.45
CA LEU A 350 19.28 -2.77 8.19
C LEU A 350 18.38 -3.15 9.37
N CYS A 351 18.51 -4.36 9.92
CA CYS A 351 17.73 -4.79 11.09
C CYS A 351 17.95 -3.84 12.27
N GLU A 352 19.21 -3.58 12.63
CA GLU A 352 19.59 -2.65 13.70
C GLU A 352 19.01 -1.25 13.49
N TYR A 353 19.11 -0.72 12.27
CA TYR A 353 18.54 0.58 11.94
C TYR A 353 17.01 0.63 12.16
N PHE A 354 16.28 -0.41 11.80
CA PHE A 354 14.82 -0.41 11.91
C PHE A 354 14.28 -0.70 13.31
N GLN A 355 15.08 -1.19 14.26
CA GLN A 355 14.61 -1.48 15.63
C GLN A 355 13.90 -0.29 16.29
N GLU A 356 14.52 0.89 16.26
CA GLU A 356 13.92 2.08 16.87
C GLU A 356 12.68 2.57 16.08
N PRO A 357 12.75 2.78 14.75
CA PRO A 357 11.58 3.09 13.94
C PRO A 357 10.40 2.14 14.13
N ASN A 358 10.67 0.84 14.28
CA ASN A 358 9.67 -0.19 14.53
C ASN A 358 9.01 0.01 15.89
N ARG A 359 9.81 0.22 16.95
CA ARG A 359 9.29 0.53 18.29
C ARG A 359 8.34 1.74 18.26
N LYS A 360 8.75 2.83 17.61
CA LYS A 360 7.88 4.02 17.44
C LYS A 360 6.60 3.72 16.69
N PHE A 361 6.67 2.92 15.62
CA PHE A 361 5.49 2.51 14.88
C PHE A 361 4.55 1.68 15.74
N PHE A 362 5.07 0.69 16.48
CA PHE A 362 4.28 -0.17 17.36
C PHE A 362 3.56 0.61 18.46
N GLU A 363 4.25 1.56 19.08
CA GLU A 363 3.67 2.46 20.08
C GLU A 363 2.55 3.31 19.47
N LEU A 364 2.79 3.87 18.28
CA LEU A 364 1.83 4.72 17.59
C LEU A 364 0.56 3.97 17.19
N VAL A 365 0.68 2.70 16.80
CA VAL A 365 -0.46 1.91 16.33
C VAL A 365 -1.06 0.99 17.40
N GLY A 366 -0.46 0.91 18.59
CA GLY A 366 -0.92 0.06 19.69
C GLY A 366 -0.79 -1.45 19.41
N ARG A 367 0.06 -1.86 18.46
CA ARG A 367 0.23 -3.25 18.01
C ARG A 367 1.69 -3.54 17.71
N LYS A 368 2.20 -4.68 18.21
CA LYS A 368 3.52 -5.21 17.83
C LYS A 368 3.40 -6.18 16.66
N PHE A 369 4.44 -6.23 15.84
CA PHE A 369 4.61 -7.17 14.74
C PHE A 369 5.93 -7.94 14.96
N ASP A 370 5.95 -9.19 14.53
CA ASP A 370 7.12 -10.08 14.67
C ASP A 370 8.14 -9.80 13.55
N TRP A 371 8.79 -8.63 13.64
CA TRP A 371 9.82 -8.15 12.71
C TRP A 371 11.22 -8.34 13.30
N LYS A 372 12.22 -8.43 12.41
CA LYS A 372 13.63 -8.72 12.76
C LYS A 372 14.33 -7.61 13.53
#